data_AF-A0A2D6QFB8-F1
#
_entry.id   AF-A0A2D6QFB8-F1
#
_cell.length_a   1.000
_cell.length_b   1.000
_cell.length_c   1.000
_cell.angle_alpha   90.00
_cell.angle_beta   90.00
_cell.angle_gamma   90.00
#
_symmetry.space_group_name_H-M   'P 1'
#
loop_
_entity.id
_entity.type
_entity.pdbx_description
1 polymer ?
#
loop_
_entity_poly.entity_id
_entity_poly.type
_entity_poly.pdbx_seq_one_letter_code
_entity_poly.pdbx_strand_id
1 'polypeptide(L)'
;CGIAQNLFHASRRKATGGGRLFSLDEVGEPAEGQGDETSNSEDDKAVLREALASLKGPWRTVLTMRYAEGSSLATIGALLGMSERAVEGRLRRARAALKEQLQKTGTMENRS
;
A
#
# COMPACT_ATOMS: atom_id res chain seq x y z
N CYS A 1 -15.11 30.48 19.78
CA CYS A 1 -15.35 29.14 20.34
C CYS A 1 -14.22 28.24 19.85
N GLY A 2 -13.17 28.08 20.66
CA GLY A 2 -11.90 27.48 20.25
C GLY A 2 -11.91 25.97 20.46
N ILE A 3 -11.72 25.23 19.37
CA ILE A 3 -11.57 23.77 19.44
C ILE A 3 -10.09 23.48 19.16
N ALA A 4 -9.28 23.60 20.21
CA ALA A 4 -7.94 23.04 20.24
C ALA A 4 -8.09 21.51 20.32
N GLN A 5 -7.56 20.76 19.35
CA GLN A 5 -7.51 19.30 19.44
C GLN A 5 -6.08 18.79 19.27
N ASN A 6 -5.52 18.43 20.44
CA ASN A 6 -4.58 17.35 20.73
C ASN A 6 -3.20 17.33 20.05
N LEU A 7 -2.30 17.99 20.77
CA LEU A 7 -0.88 17.70 20.93
C LEU A 7 -0.63 16.29 21.53
N PHE A 8 -0.03 15.37 20.76
CA PHE A 8 0.84 14.24 21.20
C PHE A 8 1.16 13.40 19.93
N HIS A 9 2.39 13.22 19.42
CA HIS A 9 3.68 13.03 20.04
C HIS A 9 4.78 13.78 19.27
N ALA A 10 5.48 14.68 19.95
CA ALA A 10 6.89 14.90 19.70
C ALA A 10 7.64 14.38 20.93
N SER A 11 8.74 13.65 20.69
CA SER A 11 9.74 13.17 21.64
C SER A 11 9.64 11.70 22.06
N ARG A 12 10.28 10.85 21.27
CA ARG A 12 11.41 10.02 21.78
C ARG A 12 12.35 9.61 20.64
N ARG A 13 13.18 10.55 20.21
CA ARG A 13 14.54 10.23 19.74
C ARG A 13 15.53 11.04 20.58
N LYS A 14 15.72 10.62 21.83
CA LYS A 14 16.94 10.87 22.60
C LYS A 14 17.48 9.52 23.08
N ALA A 15 18.58 9.15 22.45
CA ALA A 15 19.70 8.33 22.92
C ALA A 15 19.41 7.24 23.97
N THR A 16 19.61 5.98 23.54
CA THR A 16 20.00 4.74 24.25
C THR A 16 19.03 3.59 24.00
N GLY A 17 19.48 2.61 23.19
CA GLY A 17 18.90 1.27 23.13
C GLY A 17 18.41 0.83 21.75
N GLY A 18 19.27 0.11 21.01
CA GLY A 18 18.86 -0.97 20.10
C GLY A 18 18.48 -0.54 18.68
N GLY A 19 19.43 -0.68 17.76
CA GLY A 19 19.31 -0.23 16.38
C GLY A 19 18.24 -0.93 15.54
N ARG A 20 17.77 -0.17 14.54
CA ARG A 20 17.73 -0.61 13.14
C ARG A 20 17.61 0.63 12.27
N LEU A 21 18.76 1.19 11.91
CA LEU A 21 18.90 1.91 10.65
C LEU A 21 18.46 0.90 9.57
N PHE A 22 17.35 1.17 8.91
CA PHE A 22 16.99 0.37 7.74
C PHE A 22 17.98 0.78 6.64
N SER A 23 18.96 -0.10 6.40
CA SER A 23 19.82 0.00 5.23
C SER A 23 18.91 -0.16 4.01
N LEU A 24 18.83 0.87 3.18
CA LEU A 24 18.03 0.88 1.95
C LEU A 24 18.75 0.17 0.78
N ASP A 25 19.58 -0.82 1.10
CA ASP A 25 20.33 -1.60 0.11
C ASP A 25 20.19 -3.08 0.47
N GLU A 26 19.04 -3.64 0.10
CA GLU A 26 18.91 -5.06 -0.21
C GLU A 26 17.66 -5.19 -1.09
N VAL A 27 17.85 -4.92 -2.38
CA VAL A 27 16.90 -5.35 -3.41
C VAL A 27 16.94 -6.87 -3.36
N GLY A 28 16.03 -7.47 -2.58
CA GLY A 28 15.86 -8.90 -2.52
C GLY A 28 15.62 -9.43 -3.93
N GLU A 29 16.56 -10.24 -4.41
CA GLU A 29 16.44 -10.91 -5.69
C GLU A 29 15.12 -11.69 -5.73
N PRO A 30 14.28 -11.55 -6.76
CA PRO A 30 13.12 -12.39 -6.90
C PRO A 30 13.63 -13.81 -7.15
N ALA A 31 13.57 -14.65 -6.10
CA ALA A 31 13.86 -16.07 -6.21
C ALA A 31 12.93 -16.67 -7.28
N GLU A 32 13.52 -17.06 -8.41
CA GLU A 32 12.85 -17.73 -9.51
C GLU A 32 12.45 -19.14 -9.08
N GLY A 33 11.22 -19.27 -8.57
CA GLY A 33 10.56 -20.55 -8.35
C GLY A 33 9.92 -21.02 -9.65
N GLN A 34 10.62 -21.90 -10.37
CA GLN A 34 10.10 -22.58 -11.56
C GLN A 34 8.94 -23.50 -11.17
N GLY A 35 7.74 -23.12 -11.61
CA GLY A 35 6.53 -23.95 -11.64
C GLY A 35 5.72 -23.51 -12.85
N ASP A 36 5.13 -24.47 -13.56
CA ASP A 36 4.40 -24.36 -14.82
C ASP A 36 3.05 -23.60 -14.68
N GLU A 37 3.05 -22.46 -13.98
CA GLU A 37 1.93 -21.55 -13.67
C GLU A 37 2.17 -20.13 -14.20
N THR A 38 3.13 -19.95 -15.12
CA THR A 38 3.58 -18.63 -15.56
C THR A 38 2.56 -17.90 -16.43
N SER A 39 1.77 -18.61 -17.24
CA SER A 39 0.83 -17.98 -18.17
C SER A 39 -0.34 -17.29 -17.45
N ASN A 40 -0.91 -17.93 -16.41
CA ASN A 40 -2.03 -17.33 -15.66
C ASN A 40 -1.55 -16.15 -14.78
N SER A 41 -0.30 -16.20 -14.31
CA SER A 41 0.26 -15.16 -13.45
C SER A 41 0.54 -13.84 -14.18
N GLU A 42 0.90 -13.88 -15.46
CA GLU A 42 1.16 -12.66 -16.24
C GLU A 42 -0.14 -11.92 -16.59
N ASP A 43 -1.19 -12.66 -16.97
CA ASP A 43 -2.52 -12.09 -17.21
C ASP A 43 -3.11 -11.49 -15.92
N ASP A 44 -3.03 -12.20 -14.79
CA ASP A 44 -3.46 -11.69 -13.48
C ASP A 44 -2.72 -10.39 -13.08
N LYS A 45 -1.41 -10.32 -13.36
CA LYS A 45 -0.61 -9.10 -13.12
C LYS A 45 -1.03 -7.95 -14.03
N ALA A 46 -1.35 -8.23 -15.30
CA ALA A 46 -1.81 -7.22 -16.24
C ALA A 46 -3.16 -6.64 -15.80
N VAL A 47 -4.11 -7.49 -15.41
CA VAL A 47 -5.43 -7.10 -14.89
C VAL A 47 -5.29 -6.27 -13.61
N LEU A 48 -4.41 -6.68 -12.68
CA LEU A 48 -4.14 -5.93 -11.46
C LEU A 48 -3.54 -4.54 -11.77
N ARG A 49 -2.60 -4.47 -12.71
CA ARG A 49 -1.95 -3.21 -13.10
C ARG A 49 -2.96 -2.23 -13.69
N GLU A 50 -3.86 -2.72 -14.54
CA GLU A 50 -4.93 -1.92 -15.14
C GLU A 50 -5.95 -1.44 -14.09
N ALA A 51 -6.35 -2.33 -13.18
CA ALA A 51 -7.25 -1.97 -12.08
C ALA A 51 -6.62 -0.90 -11.16
N LEU A 52 -5.33 -0.99 -10.85
CA LEU A 52 -4.59 0.02 -10.10
C LEU A 52 -4.45 1.34 -10.88
N ALA A 53 -4.26 1.29 -12.20
CA ALA A 53 -4.20 2.47 -13.06
C ALA A 53 -5.55 3.22 -13.08
N SER A 54 -6.66 2.49 -13.03
CA SER A 54 -8.02 3.05 -12.97
C SER A 54 -8.41 3.67 -11.62
N LEU A 55 -7.63 3.45 -10.55
CA LEU A 55 -7.88 4.08 -9.25
C LEU A 55 -7.50 5.57 -9.22
N LYS A 56 -8.21 6.34 -8.38
CA LYS A 56 -7.82 7.71 -8.05
C LYS A 56 -6.42 7.75 -7.43
N GLY A 57 -5.61 8.74 -7.81
CA GLY A 57 -4.22 8.90 -7.36
C GLY A 57 -4.00 8.68 -5.84
N PRO A 58 -4.77 9.35 -4.95
CA PRO A 58 -4.60 9.17 -3.50
C PRO A 58 -4.84 7.74 -2.98
N TRP A 59 -5.63 6.93 -3.69
CA TRP A 59 -5.88 5.54 -3.33
C TRP A 59 -4.76 4.64 -3.81
N ARG A 60 -4.28 4.85 -5.03
CA ARG A 60 -3.11 4.14 -5.56
C ARG A 60 -1.88 4.38 -4.69
N THR A 61 -1.60 5.63 -4.33
CA THR A 61 -0.45 5.99 -3.49
C THR A 61 -0.43 5.21 -2.18
N VAL A 62 -1.52 5.17 -1.41
CA VAL A 62 -1.52 4.44 -0.13
C VAL A 62 -1.41 2.93 -0.30
N LEU A 63 -1.93 2.38 -1.40
CA LEU A 63 -1.79 0.96 -1.71
C LEU A 63 -0.34 0.62 -2.08
N THR A 64 0.29 1.42 -2.95
CA THR A 64 1.70 1.24 -3.33
C THR A 64 2.61 1.36 -2.12
N MET A 65 2.47 2.41 -1.32
CA MET A 65 3.27 2.57 -0.10
C MET A 65 3.09 1.41 0.88
N ARG A 66 1.87 0.87 1.02
CA ARG A 66 1.61 -0.22 1.97
C ARG A 66 2.09 -1.58 1.48
N TYR A 67 1.84 -1.91 0.22
CA TYR A 67 2.00 -3.28 -0.30
C TYR A 67 3.24 -3.45 -1.17
N ALA A 68 3.63 -2.43 -1.95
CA ALA A 68 4.85 -2.49 -2.76
C ALA A 68 6.08 -2.06 -1.95
N GLU A 69 5.96 -0.99 -1.14
CA GLU A 69 7.07 -0.46 -0.35
C GLU A 69 7.11 -1.00 1.09
N GLY A 70 6.08 -1.72 1.54
CA GLY A 70 6.02 -2.29 2.89
C GLY A 70 5.89 -1.28 4.05
N SER A 71 5.52 -0.02 3.76
CA SER A 71 5.45 1.04 4.77
C SER A 71 4.39 0.77 5.86
N SER A 72 4.71 1.18 7.09
CA SER A 72 3.77 1.14 8.22
C SER A 72 2.70 2.24 8.12
N LEU A 73 1.56 2.08 8.81
CA LEU A 73 0.52 3.11 8.86
C LEU A 73 1.05 4.43 9.44
N ALA A 74 1.91 4.35 10.45
CA ALA A 74 2.58 5.51 11.06
C ALA A 74 3.46 6.25 10.03
N THR A 75 4.27 5.51 9.27
CA THR A 75 5.14 6.08 8.23
C THR A 75 4.33 6.77 7.14
N ILE A 76 3.29 6.11 6.64
CA ILE A 76 2.39 6.66 5.61
C ILE A 76 1.67 7.91 6.14
N GLY A 77 1.21 7.87 7.39
CA GLY A 77 0.55 9.00 8.05
C GLY A 77 1.48 10.19 8.18
N ALA A 78 2.70 9.97 8.65
CA ALA A 78 3.71 11.03 8.78
C ALA A 78 4.06 11.67 7.43
N LEU A 79 4.22 10.88 6.38
CA LEU A 79 4.56 11.39 5.04
C LEU A 79 3.41 12.21 4.43
N LEU A 80 2.17 11.79 4.64
CA LEU A 80 0.99 12.41 4.04
C LEU A 80 0.28 13.42 4.96
N GLY A 81 0.83 13.72 6.13
CA GLY A 81 0.23 14.65 7.10
C GLY A 81 -1.11 14.16 7.68
N MET A 82 -1.25 12.86 7.91
CA MET A 82 -2.47 12.21 8.40
C MET A 82 -2.23 11.39 9.66
N SER A 83 -3.29 11.18 10.45
CA SER A 83 -3.28 10.18 11.52
C SER A 83 -3.31 8.75 10.96
N GLU A 84 -2.78 7.79 11.71
CA GLU A 84 -2.83 6.36 11.34
C GLU A 84 -4.25 5.88 11.08
N ARG A 85 -5.22 6.33 11.89
CA ARG A 85 -6.64 6.03 11.68
C ARG A 85 -7.19 6.60 10.37
N ALA A 86 -6.76 7.79 9.97
CA ALA A 86 -7.13 8.36 8.69
C ALA A 86 -6.53 7.57 7.51
N VAL A 87 -5.28 7.10 7.65
CA VAL A 87 -4.62 6.21 6.68
C VAL A 87 -5.35 4.87 6.58
N GLU A 88 -5.70 4.26 7.71
CA GLU A 88 -6.45 3.00 7.75
C GLU A 88 -7.82 3.12 7.05
N GLY A 89 -8.57 4.19 7.36
CA GLY A 89 -9.84 4.49 6.69
C GLY A 89 -9.68 4.77 5.19
N ARG A 90 -8.55 5.34 4.78
CA ARG A 90 -8.21 5.54 3.36
C ARG A 90 -7.88 4.22 2.68
N LEU A 91 -7.07 3.36 3.30
CA LEU A 91 -6.74 2.03 2.81
C LEU A 91 -7.98 1.14 2.68
N ARG A 92 -8.90 1.18 3.64
CA ARG A 92 -10.17 0.46 3.55
C ARG A 92 -10.95 0.85 2.29
N ARG A 93 -11.08 2.15 2.02
CA ARG A 93 -11.76 2.65 0.82
C ARG A 93 -10.99 2.34 -0.46
N ALA A 94 -9.67 2.48 -0.45
CA ALA A 94 -8.82 2.13 -1.58
C ALA A 94 -8.94 0.65 -1.97
N ARG A 95 -8.95 -0.26 -0.99
CA ARG A 95 -9.18 -1.70 -1.22
C ARG A 95 -10.57 -1.98 -1.77
N ALA A 96 -11.60 -1.33 -1.23
CA ALA A 96 -12.97 -1.49 -1.74
C ALA A 96 -13.07 -1.05 -3.20
N ALA A 97 -12.48 0.10 -3.54
CA ALA A 97 -12.41 0.59 -4.90
C ALA A 97 -11.61 -0.35 -5.81
N LEU A 98 -10.46 -0.86 -5.36
CA LEU A 98 -9.66 -1.81 -6.13
C LEU A 98 -10.46 -3.08 -6.43
N LYS A 99 -11.16 -3.62 -5.43
CA LYS A 99 -12.05 -4.78 -5.60
C LYS A 99 -13.13 -4.51 -6.64
N GLU A 100 -13.76 -3.33 -6.59
CA GLU A 100 -14.76 -2.93 -7.59
C GLU A 100 -14.17 -2.85 -9.01
N GLN A 101 -12.95 -2.34 -9.17
CA GLN A 101 -12.27 -2.30 -10.46
C GLN A 101 -11.91 -3.71 -10.96
N LEU A 102 -11.35 -4.56 -10.09
CA LEU A 102 -11.03 -5.94 -10.44
C LEU A 102 -12.28 -6.73 -10.83
N GLN A 103 -13.42 -6.47 -10.19
CA GLN A 103 -14.69 -7.06 -10.60
C GLN A 103 -15.12 -6.57 -11.98
N LYS A 104 -14.95 -5.29 -12.32
CA LYS A 104 -15.29 -4.77 -13.65
C LYS A 104 -14.40 -5.34 -14.75
N THR A 105 -13.10 -5.44 -14.50
CA THR A 105 -12.11 -5.93 -15.46
C THR A 105 -12.18 -7.46 -15.58
N GLY A 106 -12.09 -8.19 -14.47
CA GLY A 106 -12.07 -9.67 -14.46
C GLY A 106 -13.40 -10.34 -14.78
N THR A 107 -14.56 -9.68 -14.58
CA THR A 107 -15.85 -10.25 -15.01
C THR A 107 -15.96 -10.33 -16.54
N MET A 108 -15.14 -9.60 -17.30
CA MET A 108 -15.11 -9.75 -18.77
C MET A 108 -14.34 -10.99 -19.24
N GLU A 109 -13.43 -11.54 -18.43
CA GLU A 109 -12.52 -12.63 -18.87
C GLU A 109 -13.01 -14.03 -18.50
N ASN A 110 -13.89 -14.20 -17.51
CA ASN A 110 -14.40 -15.52 -17.10
C ASN A 110 -15.70 -15.95 -17.83
N ARG A 111 -15.96 -15.43 -19.03
CA ARG A 111 -17.10 -15.82 -19.88
C ARG A 111 -16.58 -16.34 -21.22
N SER A 112 -16.08 -17.57 -21.25
CA SER A 112 -15.93 -18.39 -22.46
C SER A 112 -16.10 -19.85 -22.11
#